data_AF-A0A969YB39-F1
#
_entry.id   AF-A0A969YB39-F1
#
_cell.length_a   1.000
_cell.length_b   1.000
_cell.length_c   1.000
_cell.angle_alpha   90.00
_cell.angle_beta   90.00
_cell.angle_gamma   90.00
#
_symmetry.space_group_name_H-M   'P 1'
#
loop_
_entity.id
_entity.type
_entity.pdbx_description
1 polymer ?
#
loop_
_entity_poly.entity_id
_entity_poly.type
_entity_poly.pdbx_seq_one_letter_code
_entity_poly.pdbx_strand_id
1 'polypeptide(L)'
;MQKILALMLLSATLLILWCLWNLQPWRRQGDEVHVGSWRFGDCEFQIWQRKTWTVTEPFATGLFFRKGAGPWRAFLLDFEDLYRPNYVLRNQSNGVAVFKNGKRRWFLDLGTEQMRRESDGQAFVGGAIQNAPPGNWWAHN
;
A
#
# COMPACT_ATOMS: atom_id res chain seq x y z
N MET A 1 43.79 0.06 -11.82
CA MET A 1 43.10 1.27 -11.30
C MET A 1 41.86 1.65 -12.13
N GLN A 2 41.97 1.84 -13.45
CA GLN A 2 40.82 2.20 -14.32
C GLN A 2 39.61 1.23 -14.24
N LYS A 3 39.85 -0.08 -14.22
CA LYS A 3 38.76 -1.09 -14.10
C LYS A 3 37.99 -0.99 -12.78
N ILE A 4 38.68 -0.68 -11.69
CA ILE A 4 38.08 -0.53 -10.36
C ILE A 4 37.23 0.74 -10.32
N LEU A 5 37.75 1.86 -10.85
CA LEU A 5 37.01 3.12 -10.94
C LEU A 5 35.75 2.97 -11.81
N ALA A 6 35.84 2.30 -12.95
CA ALA A 6 34.70 2.02 -13.81
C ALA A 6 33.62 1.18 -13.11
N LEU A 7 34.01 0.17 -12.33
CA LEU A 7 33.07 -0.64 -11.55
C LEU A 7 32.39 0.19 -10.45
N MET A 8 33.12 1.07 -9.76
CA MET A 8 32.51 1.95 -8.75
C MET A 8 31.48 2.91 -9.37
N LEU A 9 31.80 3.51 -10.51
CA LEU A 9 30.90 4.40 -11.24
C LEU A 9 29.63 3.68 -11.71
N LEU A 10 29.78 2.46 -12.24
CA LEU A 10 28.64 1.64 -12.66
C LEU A 10 27.73 1.33 -11.48
N SER A 11 28.29 0.85 -10.36
CA SER A 11 27.55 0.55 -9.15
C SER A 11 26.82 1.77 -8.58
N ALA A 12 27.49 2.92 -8.53
CA ALA A 12 26.89 4.17 -8.06
C ALA A 12 25.73 4.60 -8.96
N THR A 13 25.88 4.48 -10.29
CA THR A 13 24.82 4.82 -11.25
C THR A 13 23.62 3.89 -11.10
N LEU A 14 23.85 2.57 -10.97
CA LEU A 14 22.78 1.60 -10.73
C LEU A 14 22.04 1.88 -9.43
N LEU A 15 22.76 2.24 -8.37
CA LEU A 15 22.14 2.60 -7.09
C LEU A 15 21.29 3.87 -7.21
N ILE A 16 21.78 4.91 -7.89
CA ILE A 16 21.01 6.13 -8.14
C ILE A 16 19.74 5.82 -8.94
N LEU A 17 19.86 5.06 -10.02
CA LEU A 17 18.70 4.67 -10.83
C LEU A 17 17.69 3.87 -10.01
N TRP A 18 18.16 2.95 -9.16
CA TRP A 18 17.30 2.20 -8.26
C TRP A 18 16.59 3.11 -7.24
N CYS A 19 17.30 4.04 -6.60
CA CYS A 19 16.71 4.99 -5.64
C CYS A 19 15.67 5.88 -6.32
N LEU A 20 16.00 6.44 -7.48
CA LEU A 20 15.08 7.26 -8.27
C LEU A 20 13.82 6.46 -8.60
N TRP A 21 13.97 5.24 -9.13
CA TRP A 21 12.85 4.39 -9.51
C TRP A 21 11.94 4.01 -8.34
N ASN A 22 12.51 3.68 -7.18
CA ASN A 22 11.73 3.19 -6.04
C ASN A 22 11.20 4.30 -5.12
N LEU A 23 11.89 5.43 -4.99
CA LEU A 23 11.45 6.52 -4.09
C LEU A 23 10.62 7.58 -4.82
N GLN A 24 10.74 7.65 -6.15
CA GLN A 24 10.04 8.61 -7.02
C GLN A 24 9.99 10.03 -6.43
N PRO A 25 11.14 10.66 -6.12
CA PRO A 25 11.17 11.98 -5.46
C PRO A 25 10.57 13.11 -6.29
N TRP A 26 10.44 12.94 -7.61
CA TRP A 26 9.84 13.93 -8.52
C TRP A 26 8.31 13.86 -8.61
N ARG A 27 7.67 12.81 -8.08
CA ARG A 27 6.19 12.74 -8.09
C ARG A 27 5.61 13.86 -7.23
N ARG A 28 4.54 14.46 -7.74
CA ARG A 28 3.92 15.62 -7.09
C ARG A 28 3.11 15.16 -5.88
N GLN A 29 2.92 16.02 -4.90
CA GLN A 29 1.98 15.72 -3.82
C GLN A 29 0.57 15.44 -4.39
N GLY A 30 -0.09 14.42 -3.86
CA GLY A 30 -1.42 14.01 -4.30
C GLY A 30 -1.42 13.08 -5.51
N ASP A 31 -0.26 12.84 -6.11
CA ASP A 31 -0.10 11.84 -7.15
C ASP A 31 -0.49 10.45 -6.62
N GLU A 32 -1.44 9.81 -7.31
CA GLU A 32 -1.94 8.49 -6.95
C GLU A 32 -1.42 7.40 -7.87
N VAL A 33 -1.51 6.17 -7.40
CA VAL A 33 -1.20 4.98 -8.16
C VAL A 33 -2.03 3.80 -7.74
N HIS A 34 -2.57 3.10 -8.73
CA HIS A 34 -3.20 1.81 -8.52
C HIS A 34 -2.13 0.73 -8.34
N VAL A 35 -2.14 0.06 -7.20
CA VAL A 35 -1.20 -1.01 -6.85
C VAL A 35 -1.74 -2.37 -7.29
N GLY A 36 -3.04 -2.61 -7.10
CA GLY A 36 -3.66 -3.86 -7.53
C GLY A 36 -5.15 -3.93 -7.24
N SER A 37 -5.83 -4.87 -7.90
CA SER A 37 -7.25 -5.15 -7.76
C SER A 37 -7.49 -6.63 -7.57
N TRP A 38 -8.45 -6.98 -6.71
CA TRP A 38 -8.85 -8.36 -6.45
C TRP A 38 -10.37 -8.46 -6.35
N ARG A 39 -10.90 -9.64 -6.68
CA ARG A 39 -12.31 -9.97 -6.51
C ARG A 39 -12.43 -11.32 -5.83
N PHE A 40 -13.19 -11.38 -4.75
CA PHE A 40 -13.50 -12.62 -4.04
C PHE A 40 -15.02 -12.73 -3.86
N GLY A 41 -15.67 -13.57 -4.66
CA GLY A 41 -17.13 -13.63 -4.72
C GLY A 41 -17.73 -12.28 -5.14
N ASP A 42 -18.62 -11.74 -4.31
CA ASP A 42 -19.26 -10.44 -4.48
C ASP A 42 -18.45 -9.27 -3.88
N CYS A 43 -17.26 -9.54 -3.36
CA CYS A 43 -16.39 -8.52 -2.78
C CYS A 43 -15.38 -8.02 -3.81
N GLU A 44 -15.27 -6.70 -3.94
CA GLU A 44 -14.26 -6.04 -4.77
C GLU A 44 -13.25 -5.31 -3.90
N PHE A 45 -11.97 -5.45 -4.23
CA PHE A 45 -10.86 -4.86 -3.50
C PHE A 45 -9.94 -4.10 -4.44
N GLN A 46 -9.45 -2.95 -3.99
CA GLN A 46 -8.39 -2.22 -4.68
C GLN A 46 -7.37 -1.72 -3.66
N ILE A 47 -6.10 -1.73 -4.03
CA ILE A 47 -5.05 -1.05 -3.27
C ILE A 47 -4.56 0.14 -4.08
N TRP A 48 -4.54 1.29 -3.43
CA TRP A 48 -4.03 2.52 -4.00
C TRP A 48 -2.99 3.12 -3.08
N GLN A 49 -2.01 3.76 -3.68
CA GLN A 49 -0.97 4.49 -2.97
C GLN A 49 -0.97 5.94 -3.46
N ARG A 50 -0.76 6.90 -2.55
CA ARG A 50 -0.76 8.32 -2.86
C ARG A 50 0.41 9.05 -2.21
N LYS A 51 1.06 9.92 -2.97
CA LYS A 51 2.18 10.75 -2.49
C LYS A 51 1.67 11.80 -1.49
N THR A 52 2.26 11.81 -0.31
CA THR A 52 2.01 12.77 0.77
C THR A 52 3.04 13.91 0.72
N TRP A 53 3.05 14.76 1.74
CA TRP A 53 4.02 15.85 1.91
C TRP A 53 5.23 15.46 2.79
N THR A 54 5.24 14.26 3.37
CA THR A 54 6.30 13.83 4.28
C THR A 54 7.57 13.48 3.51
N VAL A 55 8.74 13.68 4.13
CA VAL A 55 10.04 13.36 3.50
C VAL A 55 10.38 11.89 3.69
N THR A 56 10.18 11.37 4.89
CA THR A 56 10.20 9.93 5.19
C THR A 56 8.78 9.37 5.05
N GLU A 57 8.69 8.16 4.54
CA GLU A 57 7.44 7.46 4.26
C GLU A 57 6.45 8.31 3.44
N PRO A 58 6.87 8.85 2.27
CA PRO A 58 6.11 9.86 1.53
C PRO A 58 4.90 9.29 0.79
N PHE A 59 4.52 8.04 1.01
CA PHE A 59 3.42 7.39 0.32
C PHE A 59 2.42 6.75 1.28
N ALA A 60 1.18 7.25 1.31
CA ALA A 60 0.09 6.61 2.04
C ALA A 60 -0.53 5.51 1.18
N THR A 61 -0.62 4.28 1.70
CA THR A 61 -1.23 3.14 0.99
C THR A 61 -2.53 2.73 1.66
N GLY A 62 -3.59 2.59 0.88
CA GLY A 62 -4.92 2.22 1.35
C GLY A 62 -5.46 0.96 0.71
N LEU A 63 -6.21 0.19 1.50
CA LEU A 63 -7.08 -0.85 1.01
C LEU A 63 -8.49 -0.29 0.87
N PHE A 64 -9.06 -0.47 -0.32
CA PHE A 64 -10.43 -0.18 -0.64
C PHE A 64 -11.20 -1.47 -0.81
N PHE A 65 -12.42 -1.50 -0.28
CA PHE A 65 -13.29 -2.66 -0.29
C PHE A 65 -14.75 -2.26 -0.48
N ARG A 66 -15.51 -2.99 -1.29
CA ARG A 66 -16.98 -2.93 -1.30
C ARG A 66 -17.59 -4.32 -1.48
N LYS A 67 -18.82 -4.49 -1.01
CA LYS A 67 -19.68 -5.66 -1.27
C LYS A 67 -20.69 -5.30 -2.37
N GLY A 68 -20.69 -6.03 -3.47
CA GLY A 68 -21.56 -5.80 -4.62
C GLY A 68 -21.51 -4.36 -5.11
N ALA A 69 -22.69 -3.77 -5.34
CA ALA A 69 -22.84 -2.36 -5.70
C ALA A 69 -22.88 -1.40 -4.49
N GLY A 70 -22.51 -1.89 -3.29
CA GLY A 70 -22.49 -1.10 -2.06
C GLY A 70 -21.40 -0.02 -2.03
N PRO A 71 -21.38 0.80 -0.96
CA PRO A 71 -20.39 1.86 -0.81
C PRO A 71 -18.99 1.30 -0.61
N TRP A 72 -18.00 2.04 -1.10
CA TRP A 72 -16.60 1.76 -0.82
C TRP A 72 -16.23 2.11 0.61
N ARG A 73 -15.49 1.21 1.25
CA ARG A 73 -14.80 1.36 2.53
C ARG A 73 -13.31 1.45 2.27
N ALA A 74 -12.64 2.36 2.94
CA ALA A 74 -11.21 2.57 2.85
C ALA A 74 -10.55 2.36 4.21
N PHE A 75 -9.39 1.70 4.19
CA PHE A 75 -8.55 1.44 5.35
C PHE A 75 -7.11 1.88 5.05
N LEU A 76 -6.47 2.58 5.99
CA LEU A 76 -5.04 2.85 5.90
C LEU A 76 -4.25 1.56 6.19
N LEU A 77 -3.39 1.17 5.26
CA LEU A 77 -2.47 0.04 5.45
C LEU A 77 -1.19 0.53 6.13
N ASP A 78 -0.45 1.39 5.44
CA ASP A 78 0.86 1.87 5.88
C ASP A 78 1.18 3.23 5.24
N PHE A 79 2.13 3.93 5.84
CA PHE A 79 2.95 4.91 5.14
C PHE A 79 4.24 4.20 4.68
N GLU A 80 4.69 4.51 3.46
CA GLU A 80 5.72 3.75 2.77
C GLU A 80 6.80 4.67 2.22
N ASP A 81 8.07 4.26 2.35
CA ASP A 81 9.19 4.88 1.64
C ASP A 81 9.17 4.56 0.14
N LEU A 82 8.74 3.34 -0.19
CA LEU A 82 8.81 2.81 -1.54
C LEU A 82 7.52 3.04 -2.30
N TYR A 83 7.69 3.37 -3.58
CA TYR A 83 6.65 3.46 -4.58
C TYR A 83 6.22 2.07 -5.05
N ARG A 84 4.91 1.83 -5.12
CA ARG A 84 4.29 0.54 -5.50
C ARG A 84 4.88 -0.68 -4.76
N PRO A 85 4.82 -0.70 -3.42
CA PRO A 85 5.14 -1.92 -2.66
C PRO A 85 4.32 -3.12 -3.14
N ASN A 86 4.88 -4.31 -3.03
CA ASN A 86 4.20 -5.53 -3.45
C ASN A 86 3.16 -5.95 -2.42
N TYR A 87 1.89 -5.82 -2.79
CA TYR A 87 0.74 -6.27 -2.02
C TYR A 87 0.05 -7.45 -2.70
N VAL A 88 -0.36 -8.43 -1.88
CA VAL A 88 -1.17 -9.57 -2.32
C VAL A 88 -2.29 -9.80 -1.32
N LEU A 89 -3.51 -9.95 -1.82
CA LEU A 89 -4.67 -10.35 -1.03
C LEU A 89 -4.90 -11.86 -1.17
N ARG A 90 -5.30 -12.50 -0.06
CA ARG A 90 -5.71 -13.90 -0.05
C ARG A 90 -7.03 -14.05 0.69
N ASN A 91 -8.00 -14.66 0.01
CA ASN A 91 -9.28 -15.01 0.62
C ASN A 91 -9.08 -16.09 1.70
N GLN A 92 -9.77 -15.94 2.82
CA GLN A 92 -9.81 -16.88 3.95
C GLN A 92 -11.27 -17.06 4.40
N SER A 93 -11.55 -18.07 5.22
CA SER A 93 -12.93 -18.50 5.54
C SER A 93 -13.84 -17.40 6.11
N ASN A 94 -13.30 -16.44 6.86
CA ASN A 94 -14.04 -15.35 7.48
C ASN A 94 -13.59 -13.95 7.04
N GLY A 95 -12.68 -13.85 6.06
CA GLY A 95 -12.10 -12.57 5.72
C GLY A 95 -11.01 -12.60 4.66
N VAL A 96 -10.26 -11.51 4.55
CA VAL A 96 -9.18 -11.36 3.58
C VAL A 96 -7.88 -11.00 4.29
N ALA A 97 -6.86 -11.82 4.08
CA ALA A 97 -5.51 -11.54 4.55
C ALA A 97 -4.77 -10.68 3.52
N VAL A 98 -4.12 -9.62 4.01
CA VAL A 98 -3.30 -8.71 3.20
C VAL A 98 -1.83 -8.97 3.52
N PHE A 99 -1.09 -9.30 2.48
CA PHE A 99 0.35 -9.55 2.53
C PHE A 99 1.10 -8.38 1.91
N LYS A 100 2.15 -7.92 2.58
CA LYS A 100 3.14 -6.96 2.06
C LYS A 100 4.49 -7.64 2.04
N ASN A 101 5.14 -7.67 0.87
CA ASN A 101 6.43 -8.31 0.65
C ASN A 101 6.49 -9.76 1.19
N GLY A 102 5.42 -10.52 0.94
CA GLY A 102 5.31 -11.93 1.33
C GLY A 102 4.96 -12.21 2.80
N LYS A 103 4.87 -11.20 3.66
CA LYS A 103 4.46 -11.35 5.07
C LYS A 103 3.00 -10.95 5.25
N ARG A 104 2.23 -11.73 5.99
CA ARG A 104 0.87 -11.33 6.41
C ARG A 104 1.00 -10.17 7.37
N ARG A 105 0.31 -9.07 7.08
CA ARG A 105 0.46 -7.82 7.84
C ARG A 105 -0.88 -7.25 8.29
N TRP A 106 -1.96 -7.57 7.57
CA TRP A 106 -3.31 -7.22 7.99
C TRP A 106 -4.30 -8.33 7.68
N PHE A 107 -5.43 -8.30 8.39
CA PHE A 107 -6.58 -9.15 8.15
C PHE A 107 -7.86 -8.31 8.21
N LEU A 108 -8.66 -8.33 7.15
CA LEU A 108 -9.98 -7.72 7.09
C LEU A 108 -11.04 -8.79 7.38
N ASP A 109 -11.78 -8.61 8.47
CA ASP A 109 -12.94 -9.43 8.77
C ASP A 109 -14.14 -8.89 7.95
N LEU A 110 -14.69 -9.72 7.06
CA LEU A 110 -15.76 -9.29 6.17
C LEU A 110 -17.14 -9.23 6.86
N GLY A 111 -17.30 -9.91 7.99
CA GLY A 111 -18.54 -9.89 8.77
C GLY A 111 -18.69 -8.59 9.55
N THR A 112 -17.61 -8.15 10.19
CA THR A 112 -17.57 -6.92 11.00
C THR A 112 -17.07 -5.70 10.24
N GLU A 113 -16.52 -5.87 9.03
CA GLU A 113 -15.86 -4.81 8.24
C GLU A 113 -14.72 -4.12 9.00
N GLN A 114 -14.06 -4.86 9.89
CA GLN A 114 -12.95 -4.36 10.69
C GLN A 114 -11.61 -4.87 10.16
N MET A 115 -10.64 -3.95 10.05
CA MET A 115 -9.29 -4.29 9.65
C MET A 115 -8.38 -4.34 10.87
N ARG A 116 -7.69 -5.48 11.03
CA ARG A 116 -6.72 -5.69 12.10
C ARG A 116 -5.32 -5.68 11.50
N ARG A 117 -4.43 -4.87 12.08
CA ARG A 117 -2.99 -4.97 11.82
C ARG A 117 -2.41 -6.13 12.63
N GLU A 118 -1.60 -6.96 11.99
CA GLU A 118 -0.96 -8.13 12.60
C GLU A 118 0.57 -7.93 12.71
N SER A 119 1.00 -6.74 13.10
CA SER A 119 2.41 -6.46 13.42
C SER A 119 2.62 -6.49 14.93
N ASP A 120 3.57 -7.31 15.39
CA ASP A 120 4.22 -7.24 16.71
C ASP A 120 3.28 -7.17 17.93
N GLY A 121 2.18 -7.94 17.89
CA GLY A 121 1.40 -8.27 19.08
C GLY A 121 0.34 -7.26 19.52
N GLN A 122 0.16 -6.14 18.80
CA GLN A 122 -0.95 -5.22 19.06
C GLN A 122 -1.91 -5.15 17.85
N ALA A 123 -3.14 -5.61 18.08
CA ALA A 123 -4.22 -5.46 17.13
C ALA A 123 -4.70 -4.01 17.12
N PHE A 124 -4.23 -3.22 16.15
CA PHE A 124 -4.88 -1.95 15.85
C PHE A 124 -6.10 -2.20 14.98
N VAL A 125 -7.28 -1.82 15.47
CA VAL A 125 -8.52 -1.82 14.70
C VAL A 125 -8.64 -0.46 14.03
N GLY A 126 -8.28 -0.38 12.75
CA GLY A 126 -8.51 0.82 11.96
C GLY A 126 -9.99 0.93 11.60
N GLY A 127 -10.61 2.08 11.91
CA GLY A 127 -11.97 2.38 11.48
C GLY A 127 -12.06 2.51 9.97
N ALA A 128 -13.07 1.89 9.36
CA ALA A 128 -13.35 2.04 7.95
C ALA A 128 -13.92 3.44 7.67
N ILE A 129 -13.35 4.18 6.72
CA ILE A 129 -13.95 5.43 6.24
C ILE A 129 -14.67 5.14 4.93
N GLN A 130 -15.88 5.68 4.76
CA GLN A 130 -16.58 5.57 3.48
C GLN A 130 -15.91 6.51 2.46
N ASN A 131 -15.13 5.95 1.54
CA ASN A 131 -14.41 6.70 0.53
C ASN A 131 -14.17 5.81 -0.70
N ALA A 132 -14.45 6.33 -1.91
CA ALA A 132 -14.20 5.61 -3.14
C ALA A 132 -12.72 5.69 -3.54
N PRO A 133 -12.15 4.65 -4.16
CA PRO A 133 -10.81 4.75 -4.73
C PRO A 133 -10.80 5.77 -5.88
N PRO A 134 -9.74 6.59 -6.03
CA PRO A 134 -8.52 6.65 -5.23
C PRO A 134 -8.53 7.84 -4.26
N GLY A 135 -9.62 8.05 -3.49
CA GLY A 135 -9.93 9.29 -2.77
C GLY A 135 -8.89 9.82 -1.75
N ASN A 136 -9.29 10.63 -0.78
CA ASN A 136 -8.35 11.19 0.24
C ASN A 136 -8.50 10.49 1.59
N TRP A 137 -8.39 9.15 1.60
CA TRP A 137 -8.77 8.31 2.74
C TRP A 137 -7.85 8.45 3.98
N TRP A 138 -6.60 8.92 3.82
CA TRP A 138 -5.66 9.10 4.93
C TRP A 138 -5.71 10.50 5.55
N ALA A 139 -6.39 11.47 4.91
CA ALA A 139 -6.46 12.86 5.41
C ALA A 139 -7.51 13.07 6.52
N HIS A 140 -8.22 12.00 6.89
CA HIS A 140 -9.31 12.01 7.86
C HIS A 140 -9.05 11.09 9.08
N ASN A 141 -7.82 10.55 9.21
CA ASN A 141 -7.36 9.76 10.36
C ASN A 141 -6.34 10.54 11.19
#